data_AF-X1HJW6-F1
#
_entry.id   AF-X1HJW6-F1
#
_cell.length_a   1.000
_cell.length_b   1.000
_cell.length_c   1.000
_cell.angle_alpha   90.00
_cell.angle_beta   90.00
_cell.angle_gamma   90.00
#
_symmetry.space_group_name_H-M   'P 1'
#
loop_
_entity.id
_entity.type
_entity.pdbx_description
1 polymer ?
#
loop_
_entity_poly.entity_id
_entity_poly.type
_entity_poly.pdbx_seq_one_letter_code
_entity_poly.pdbx_strand_id
1 'polypeptide(L)'
;CSVLQTKRKLITTESFAIVDPFEGVQFYKMRKYPYSLFIHIDNQVLIGLKMVNLKYLYRTPSYSGRNYLDDLFGKFFESLINHKISYSYTLKNQPIGYPEFYNHGLDSMHEKARNTLLYSKRYGVLKKEQEEKWLSFRNGMWYSILTLSANVYKITPSVKETEIEDVEEELCLKIESLRSAFHSNFRSHEIEDLKSRALLSGYSFSILKNNLFWLNGSHLNYLMLQGTTLSPFTTIGEILKKGLTTKIAAEFNTPLYLKNFISIGHTINTEVLEKEVPVGFTYEQLKNLLIVNGAMINRELISMKIVTELIKVGKPSLIFDYNGSWSKLLDYFKGTDFAKNILYFKLGSAFTIDPLVSDIPYDLNNPEYLEYMYDAYGMSFKKKPHTIEMFRNAIRKNPDMD
;
A
#
# COMPACT_ATOMS: atom_id res chain seq x y z
N CYS A 1 26.10 -24.11 -1.77
CA CYS A 1 25.11 -24.11 -0.67
C CYS A 1 23.71 -24.09 -1.25
N SER A 2 22.89 -25.07 -0.88
CA SER A 2 21.58 -25.41 -1.44
C SER A 2 20.56 -24.28 -1.30
N VAL A 3 20.11 -23.75 -2.44
CA VAL A 3 18.99 -22.82 -2.54
C VAL A 3 17.70 -23.62 -2.39
N LEU A 4 17.01 -23.45 -1.26
CA LEU A 4 15.62 -23.85 -1.08
C LEU A 4 14.76 -22.96 -1.98
N GLN A 5 14.62 -23.37 -3.25
CA GLN A 5 13.48 -22.96 -4.07
C GLN A 5 12.22 -23.52 -3.41
N THR A 6 11.54 -22.75 -2.58
CA THR A 6 10.14 -23.01 -2.24
C THR A 6 9.33 -22.88 -3.53
N LYS A 7 9.16 -24.00 -4.23
CA LYS A 7 8.17 -24.14 -5.29
C LYS A 7 6.83 -23.70 -4.72
N ARG A 8 6.38 -22.48 -5.04
CA ARG A 8 5.01 -22.03 -4.80
C ARG A 8 4.08 -23.00 -5.50
N LYS A 9 3.57 -23.98 -4.76
CA LYS A 9 2.74 -25.05 -5.32
C LYS A 9 1.33 -24.49 -5.42
N LEU A 10 0.99 -23.92 -6.57
CA LEU A 10 -0.41 -23.63 -6.91
C LEU A 10 -1.10 -24.99 -7.06
N ILE A 11 -1.75 -25.46 -5.99
CA ILE A 11 -2.58 -26.66 -6.06
C ILE A 11 -3.97 -26.18 -6.49
N THR A 12 -4.31 -26.46 -7.74
CA THR A 12 -5.68 -26.33 -8.24
C THR A 12 -6.36 -27.68 -8.13
N THR A 13 -7.32 -27.79 -7.21
CA THR A 13 -8.34 -28.84 -7.26
C THR A 13 -9.52 -28.33 -8.11
N GLU A 14 -10.50 -29.19 -8.41
CA GLU A 14 -11.69 -28.77 -9.17
C GLU A 14 -12.48 -27.65 -8.48
N SER A 15 -12.40 -27.53 -7.14
CA SER A 15 -13.20 -26.65 -6.29
C SER A 15 -12.46 -25.39 -5.76
N PHE A 16 -11.13 -25.43 -5.56
CA PHE A 16 -10.38 -24.29 -4.99
C PHE A 16 -8.94 -24.15 -5.51
N ALA A 17 -8.42 -22.92 -5.45
CA ALA A 17 -7.01 -22.62 -5.65
C ALA A 17 -6.33 -22.33 -4.31
N ILE A 18 -5.21 -23.01 -4.04
CA ILE A 18 -4.39 -22.79 -2.84
C ILE A 18 -3.11 -22.04 -3.19
N VAL A 19 -2.75 -21.05 -2.36
CA VAL A 19 -1.43 -20.41 -2.37
C VAL A 19 -0.89 -20.40 -0.94
N ASP A 20 0.37 -20.80 -0.79
CA ASP A 20 1.10 -20.79 0.47
C ASP A 20 2.29 -19.81 0.36
N PRO A 21 2.06 -18.51 0.61
CA PRO A 21 3.09 -17.50 0.46
C PRO A 21 3.97 -17.35 1.71
N PHE A 22 3.53 -17.82 2.88
CA PHE A 22 4.24 -17.72 4.15
C PHE A 22 4.09 -19.01 4.95
N GLU A 23 5.15 -19.44 5.63
CA GLU A 23 5.09 -20.60 6.51
C GLU A 23 3.93 -20.48 7.50
N GLY A 24 3.09 -21.52 7.57
CA GLY A 24 1.90 -21.54 8.43
C GLY A 24 0.68 -20.81 7.88
N VAL A 25 0.72 -20.17 6.70
CA VAL A 25 -0.42 -19.40 6.18
C VAL A 25 -0.86 -19.88 4.80
N GLN A 26 -2.05 -20.47 4.73
CA GLN A 26 -2.63 -21.00 3.51
C GLN A 26 -3.80 -20.13 3.02
N PHE A 27 -3.72 -19.65 1.78
CA PHE A 27 -4.78 -18.88 1.15
C PHE A 27 -5.63 -19.79 0.27
N TYR A 28 -6.95 -19.73 0.44
CA TYR A 28 -7.91 -20.45 -0.38
C TYR A 28 -8.78 -19.48 -1.15
N LYS A 29 -8.95 -19.78 -2.43
CA LYS A 29 -9.92 -19.13 -3.30
C LYS A 29 -10.85 -20.16 -3.90
N MET A 30 -12.11 -20.14 -3.48
CA MET A 30 -13.14 -21.00 -4.03
C MET A 30 -13.76 -20.38 -5.28
N ARG A 31 -13.96 -21.17 -6.33
CA ARG A 31 -14.63 -20.69 -7.55
C ARG A 31 -16.09 -20.29 -7.28
N LYS A 32 -16.76 -21.03 -6.39
CA LYS A 32 -18.14 -20.77 -5.93
C LYS A 32 -18.30 -19.42 -5.24
N TYR A 33 -17.23 -18.91 -4.59
CA TYR A 33 -17.25 -17.68 -3.80
C TYR A 33 -16.25 -16.64 -4.34
N PRO A 34 -16.51 -16.04 -5.51
CA PRO A 34 -15.54 -15.21 -6.23
C PRO A 34 -15.19 -13.88 -5.54
N TYR A 35 -16.00 -13.47 -4.56
CA TYR A 35 -15.87 -12.23 -3.78
C TYR A 35 -15.20 -12.45 -2.41
N SER A 36 -14.87 -13.70 -2.09
CA SER A 36 -14.34 -14.07 -0.79
C SER A 36 -12.90 -14.55 -0.89
N LEU A 37 -12.12 -14.22 0.13
CA LEU A 37 -10.78 -14.75 0.34
C LEU A 37 -10.77 -15.47 1.68
N PHE A 38 -10.25 -16.69 1.70
CA PHE A 38 -10.11 -17.47 2.93
C PHE A 38 -8.64 -17.67 3.25
N ILE A 39 -8.29 -17.58 4.52
CA ILE A 39 -6.92 -17.66 5.01
C ILE A 39 -6.92 -18.59 6.20
N HIS A 40 -6.16 -19.68 6.14
CA HIS A 40 -5.96 -20.58 7.26
C HIS A 40 -4.58 -20.34 7.85
N ILE A 41 -4.53 -20.04 9.14
CA ILE A 41 -3.31 -19.72 9.87
C ILE A 41 -3.00 -20.84 10.86
N ASP A 42 -1.77 -21.34 10.80
CA ASP A 42 -1.14 -22.35 11.65
C ASP A 42 -1.95 -23.64 11.84
N ASN A 43 -2.72 -23.99 10.81
CA ASN A 43 -3.70 -25.07 10.88
C ASN A 43 -4.65 -24.95 12.08
N GLN A 44 -5.04 -23.73 12.47
CA GLN A 44 -5.85 -23.48 13.67
C GLN A 44 -6.99 -22.51 13.44
N VAL A 45 -6.80 -21.49 12.59
CA VAL A 45 -7.78 -20.42 12.44
C VAL A 45 -8.07 -20.19 10.96
N LEU A 46 -9.31 -20.42 10.56
CA LEU A 46 -9.83 -20.09 9.24
C LEU A 46 -10.46 -18.70 9.28
N ILE A 47 -9.95 -17.79 8.48
CA ILE A 47 -10.42 -16.41 8.36
C ILE A 47 -11.06 -16.24 7.00
N GLY A 48 -12.33 -15.81 6.96
CA GLY A 48 -13.01 -15.36 5.75
C GLY A 48 -12.98 -13.83 5.65
N LEU A 49 -12.81 -13.32 4.43
CA LEU A 49 -12.71 -11.89 4.16
C LEU A 49 -13.45 -11.52 2.87
N LYS A 50 -14.38 -10.56 2.99
CA LYS A 50 -15.05 -9.88 1.86
C LYS A 50 -14.69 -8.41 1.92
N MET A 51 -14.41 -7.82 0.75
CA MET A 51 -13.98 -6.43 0.66
C MET A 51 -14.83 -5.65 -0.31
N VAL A 52 -15.03 -4.38 0.03
CA VAL A 52 -15.68 -3.39 -0.82
C VAL A 52 -14.78 -2.18 -0.97
N ASN A 53 -14.88 -1.50 -2.10
CA ASN A 53 -14.09 -0.31 -2.41
C ASN A 53 -15.01 0.81 -2.89
N LEU A 54 -14.75 2.03 -2.42
CA LEU A 54 -15.51 3.21 -2.82
C LEU A 54 -15.34 3.45 -4.33
N LYS A 55 -16.46 3.44 -5.05
CA LYS A 55 -16.50 3.51 -6.51
C LYS A 55 -16.75 4.93 -7.01
N TYR A 56 -17.71 5.65 -6.43
CA TYR A 56 -18.06 6.99 -6.86
C TYR A 56 -18.65 7.84 -5.72
N LEU A 57 -18.69 9.15 -5.95
CA LEU A 57 -19.26 10.16 -5.06
C LEU A 57 -20.15 11.11 -5.88
N TYR A 58 -21.47 11.05 -5.69
CA TYR A 58 -22.44 11.83 -6.49
C TYR A 58 -22.61 13.26 -6.01
N ARG A 59 -22.54 13.48 -4.69
CA ARG A 59 -22.60 14.82 -4.10
C ARG A 59 -21.67 14.90 -2.90
N THR A 60 -20.80 15.90 -2.93
CA THR A 60 -20.06 16.33 -1.75
C THR A 60 -21.06 17.00 -0.82
N PRO A 61 -21.16 16.58 0.45
CA PRO A 61 -21.98 17.31 1.40
C PRO A 61 -21.55 18.78 1.40
N SER A 62 -22.52 19.65 1.15
CA SER A 62 -22.32 21.09 1.12
C SER A 62 -21.74 21.58 2.45
N TYR A 63 -21.00 22.68 2.37
CA TYR A 63 -20.40 23.48 3.45
C TYR A 63 -21.43 23.98 4.50
N SER A 64 -22.25 23.11 5.08
CA SER A 64 -23.17 23.45 6.16
C SER A 64 -22.62 22.90 7.48
N GLY A 65 -21.72 23.68 8.09
CA GLY A 65 -21.29 23.53 9.48
C GLY A 65 -20.23 22.45 9.72
N ARG A 66 -19.25 22.79 10.57
CA ARG A 66 -18.10 21.93 10.95
C ARG A 66 -18.47 20.62 11.68
N ASN A 67 -19.74 20.32 11.93
CA ASN A 67 -20.15 19.23 12.82
C ASN A 67 -21.05 18.15 12.19
N TYR A 68 -21.57 18.34 10.97
CA TYR A 68 -22.51 17.35 10.39
C TYR A 68 -21.79 16.11 9.83
N LEU A 69 -20.53 16.25 9.41
CA LEU A 69 -19.83 15.20 8.66
C LEU A 69 -18.94 14.30 9.51
N ASP A 70 -18.38 14.84 10.59
CA ASP A 70 -17.71 14.02 11.61
C ASP A 70 -18.72 13.08 12.31
N ASP A 71 -19.98 13.50 12.39
CA ASP A 71 -21.11 12.72 12.93
C ASP A 71 -21.48 11.51 12.03
N LEU A 72 -21.32 11.59 10.70
CA LEU A 72 -21.67 10.50 9.80
C LEU A 72 -20.73 9.29 9.91
N PHE A 73 -19.42 9.51 10.01
CA PHE A 73 -18.47 8.42 10.24
C PHE A 73 -18.56 7.88 11.67
N GLY A 74 -18.81 8.76 12.66
CA GLY A 74 -19.13 8.35 14.03
C GLY A 74 -20.31 7.39 14.05
N LYS A 75 -21.44 7.77 13.45
CA LYS A 75 -22.65 6.95 13.32
C LYS A 75 -22.44 5.68 12.51
N PHE A 76 -21.62 5.73 11.45
CA PHE A 76 -21.26 4.54 10.69
C PHE A 76 -20.50 3.54 11.54
N PHE A 77 -19.42 3.96 12.23
CA PHE A 77 -18.66 3.07 13.10
C PHE A 77 -19.46 2.60 14.31
N GLU A 78 -20.28 3.46 14.90
CA GLU A 78 -21.25 3.09 15.94
C GLU A 78 -22.21 2.00 15.45
N SER A 79 -22.74 2.14 14.23
CA SER A 79 -23.57 1.12 13.62
C SER A 79 -22.82 -0.20 13.47
N LEU A 80 -21.58 -0.18 12.95
CA LEU A 80 -20.78 -1.40 12.82
C LEU A 80 -20.51 -2.08 14.18
N ILE A 81 -20.21 -1.30 15.21
CA ILE A 81 -19.96 -1.78 16.58
C ILE A 81 -21.25 -2.36 17.18
N ASN A 82 -22.38 -1.67 17.04
CA ASN A 82 -23.68 -2.13 17.54
C ASN A 82 -24.11 -3.45 16.89
N HIS A 83 -23.83 -3.61 15.59
CA HIS A 83 -24.06 -4.86 14.86
C HIS A 83 -22.97 -5.91 15.07
N LYS A 84 -21.97 -5.65 15.94
CA LYS A 84 -20.84 -6.55 16.25
C LYS A 84 -20.11 -7.06 15.01
N ILE A 85 -20.01 -6.22 13.98
CA ILE A 85 -19.32 -6.57 12.74
C ILE A 85 -17.81 -6.48 13.01
N SER A 86 -17.06 -7.54 12.73
CA SER A 86 -15.61 -7.45 12.65
C SER A 86 -15.25 -6.87 11.28
N TYR A 87 -14.61 -5.70 11.27
CA TYR A 87 -14.32 -4.98 10.05
C TYR A 87 -12.88 -4.47 10.01
N SER A 88 -12.42 -4.12 8.81
CA SER A 88 -11.21 -3.33 8.63
C SER A 88 -11.47 -2.17 7.69
N TYR A 89 -10.85 -1.03 7.99
CA TYR A 89 -10.94 0.21 7.24
C TYR A 89 -9.54 0.59 6.76
N THR A 90 -9.36 0.76 5.45
CA THR A 90 -8.11 1.27 4.89
C THR A 90 -8.40 2.44 3.96
N LEU A 91 -7.85 3.60 4.29
CA LEU A 91 -7.90 4.80 3.47
C LEU A 91 -6.47 5.22 3.09
N LYS A 92 -6.24 5.45 1.80
CA LYS A 92 -5.02 6.10 1.31
C LYS A 92 -5.41 7.39 0.62
N ASN A 93 -4.80 8.49 1.07
CA ASN A 93 -4.95 9.80 0.45
C ASN A 93 -3.58 10.33 0.06
N GLN A 94 -3.47 10.84 -1.15
CA GLN A 94 -2.25 11.42 -1.68
C GLN A 94 -2.58 12.71 -2.41
N PRO A 95 -1.93 13.84 -2.09
CA PRO A 95 -2.12 15.07 -2.85
C PRO A 95 -1.60 14.88 -4.28
N ILE A 96 -2.34 15.37 -5.28
CA ILE A 96 -1.91 15.32 -6.69
C ILE A 96 -1.39 16.67 -7.14
N GLY A 97 -0.30 16.68 -7.92
CA GLY A 97 0.27 17.94 -8.42
C GLY A 97 -0.71 18.72 -9.31
N TYR A 98 -0.53 20.04 -9.43
CA TYR A 98 -1.35 20.86 -10.31
C TYR A 98 -1.36 20.37 -11.77
N PRO A 99 -0.22 19.96 -12.39
CA PRO A 99 -0.23 19.44 -13.75
C PRO A 99 -1.06 18.16 -13.90
N GLU A 100 -0.95 17.24 -12.94
CA GLU A 100 -1.71 15.98 -12.92
C GLU A 100 -3.21 16.24 -12.77
N PHE A 101 -3.58 17.18 -11.88
CA PHE A 101 -4.95 17.66 -11.75
C PHE A 101 -5.47 18.32 -13.02
N TYR A 102 -4.68 19.21 -13.65
CA TYR A 102 -5.08 19.92 -14.86
C TYR A 102 -5.36 18.95 -16.01
N ASN A 103 -4.51 17.94 -16.17
CA ASN A 103 -4.60 16.97 -17.26
C ASN A 103 -5.68 15.90 -17.06
N HIS A 104 -5.99 15.52 -15.82
CA HIS A 104 -6.85 14.37 -15.54
C HIS A 104 -8.09 14.68 -14.68
N GLY A 105 -8.03 15.73 -13.87
CA GLY A 105 -9.07 16.06 -12.89
C GLY A 105 -10.15 17.03 -13.40
N LEU A 106 -9.83 17.89 -14.38
CA LEU A 106 -10.75 18.94 -14.83
C LEU A 106 -12.03 18.41 -15.48
N ASP A 107 -11.92 17.31 -16.23
CA ASP A 107 -13.05 16.70 -16.94
C ASP A 107 -14.09 16.09 -15.99
N SER A 108 -13.68 15.79 -14.77
CA SER A 108 -14.54 15.24 -13.73
C SER A 108 -15.21 16.33 -12.87
N MET A 109 -14.98 17.62 -13.17
CA MET A 109 -15.48 18.74 -12.37
C MET A 109 -16.60 19.51 -13.06
N HIS A 110 -17.58 19.93 -12.26
CA HIS A 110 -18.60 20.87 -12.71
C HIS A 110 -17.96 22.23 -13.08
N GLU A 111 -18.39 22.83 -14.19
CA GLU A 111 -17.81 24.04 -14.80
C GLU A 111 -17.66 25.20 -13.80
N LYS A 112 -18.69 25.47 -12.99
CA LYS A 112 -18.65 26.49 -11.92
C LYS A 112 -17.56 26.25 -10.87
N ALA A 113 -17.35 25.00 -10.47
CA ALA A 113 -16.30 24.63 -9.50
C ALA A 113 -14.91 24.74 -10.13
N ARG A 114 -14.78 24.27 -11.39
CA ARG A 114 -13.58 24.45 -12.22
C ARG A 114 -13.19 25.92 -12.33
N ASN A 115 -14.13 26.80 -12.67
CA ASN A 115 -13.84 28.23 -12.83
C ASN A 115 -13.43 28.92 -11.52
N THR A 116 -14.04 28.51 -10.40
CA THR A 116 -13.69 29.04 -9.08
C THR A 116 -12.28 28.60 -8.66
N LEU A 117 -11.92 27.33 -8.93
CA LEU A 117 -10.60 26.77 -8.62
C LEU A 117 -9.49 27.34 -9.50
N LEU A 118 -9.72 27.49 -10.81
CA LEU A 118 -8.69 27.92 -11.75
C LEU A 118 -8.53 29.44 -11.81
N TYR A 119 -9.63 30.20 -11.70
CA TYR A 119 -9.62 31.64 -12.05
C TYR A 119 -9.96 32.57 -10.88
N SER A 120 -10.22 32.05 -9.66
CA SER A 120 -10.43 32.97 -8.54
C SER A 120 -9.14 33.70 -8.18
N LYS A 121 -9.20 35.02 -7.99
CA LYS A 121 -8.05 35.83 -7.56
C LYS A 121 -7.42 35.38 -6.23
N ARG A 122 -8.15 34.60 -5.43
CA ARG A 122 -7.74 34.15 -4.10
C ARG A 122 -7.14 32.73 -4.09
N TYR A 123 -7.51 31.88 -5.04
CA TYR A 123 -7.13 30.45 -5.05
C TYR A 123 -6.63 29.93 -6.41
N GLY A 124 -6.75 30.71 -7.48
CA GLY A 124 -6.32 30.36 -8.83
C GLY A 124 -4.80 30.36 -8.99
N VAL A 125 -4.32 29.46 -9.84
CA VAL A 125 -2.90 29.34 -10.19
C VAL A 125 -2.64 30.21 -11.41
N LEU A 126 -2.03 31.38 -11.19
CA LEU A 126 -1.72 32.35 -12.26
C LEU A 126 -0.23 32.32 -12.67
N LYS A 127 0.62 31.73 -11.83
CA LYS A 127 2.08 31.60 -12.04
C LYS A 127 2.56 30.21 -11.61
N LYS A 128 3.65 29.73 -12.22
CA LYS A 128 4.27 28.43 -11.92
C LYS A 128 4.67 28.26 -10.45
N GLU A 129 5.15 29.33 -9.81
CA GLU A 129 5.50 29.36 -8.37
C GLU A 129 4.30 29.13 -7.44
N GLN A 130 3.07 29.29 -7.94
CA GLN A 130 1.84 29.07 -7.18
C GLN A 130 1.36 27.61 -7.26
N GLU A 131 1.94 26.78 -8.14
CA GLU A 131 1.60 25.36 -8.29
C GLU A 131 1.91 24.54 -7.03
N GLU A 132 3.06 24.79 -6.39
CA GLU A 132 3.41 24.10 -5.13
C GLU A 132 2.56 24.60 -3.96
N LYS A 133 2.27 25.91 -3.92
CA LYS A 133 1.35 26.49 -2.93
C LYS A 133 -0.07 25.98 -3.10
N TRP A 134 -0.47 25.63 -4.32
CA TRP A 134 -1.80 25.10 -4.61
C TRP A 134 -2.11 23.82 -3.81
N LEU A 135 -1.13 22.91 -3.71
CA LEU A 135 -1.23 21.70 -2.88
C LEU A 135 -1.41 22.00 -1.39
N SER A 136 -0.79 23.08 -0.90
CA SER A 136 -0.86 23.49 0.51
C SER A 136 -2.22 24.11 0.88
N PHE A 137 -3.03 24.52 -0.09
CA PHE A 137 -4.38 24.99 0.18
C PHE A 137 -5.29 23.80 0.48
N ARG A 138 -6.22 23.98 1.44
CA ARG A 138 -7.31 23.02 1.72
C ARG A 138 -8.20 22.72 0.49
N ASN A 139 -8.04 23.48 -0.59
CA ASN A 139 -8.72 23.33 -1.87
C ASN A 139 -7.92 22.55 -2.93
N GLY A 140 -6.70 22.09 -2.61
CA GLY A 140 -5.96 21.20 -3.49
C GLY A 140 -6.69 19.86 -3.69
N MET A 141 -6.35 19.17 -4.77
CA MET A 141 -6.95 17.87 -5.10
C MET A 141 -6.14 16.71 -4.56
N TRP A 142 -6.86 15.66 -4.20
CA TRP A 142 -6.35 14.47 -3.55
C TRP A 142 -6.83 13.24 -4.27
N TYR A 143 -5.89 12.35 -4.56
CA TYR A 143 -6.14 10.98 -4.94
C TYR A 143 -6.50 10.16 -3.69
N SER A 144 -7.70 9.58 -3.67
CA SER A 144 -8.25 8.89 -2.49
C SER A 144 -8.75 7.50 -2.84
N ILE A 145 -8.25 6.48 -2.15
CA ILE A 145 -8.74 5.09 -2.21
C ILE A 145 -9.26 4.71 -0.84
N LEU A 146 -10.53 4.29 -0.79
CA LEU A 146 -11.15 3.73 0.41
C LEU A 146 -11.52 2.26 0.18
N THR A 147 -11.08 1.40 1.10
CA THR A 147 -11.46 -0.02 1.13
C THR A 147 -11.99 -0.37 2.52
N LEU A 148 -13.13 -1.05 2.56
CA LEU A 148 -13.72 -1.63 3.76
C LEU A 148 -13.68 -3.16 3.61
N SER A 149 -13.46 -3.88 4.70
CA SER A 149 -13.62 -5.33 4.72
C SER A 149 -14.47 -5.77 5.89
N ALA A 150 -15.24 -6.83 5.68
CA ALA A 150 -15.86 -7.62 6.73
C ALA A 150 -15.07 -8.90 6.89
N ASN A 151 -14.82 -9.29 8.14
CA ASN A 151 -14.02 -10.45 8.49
C ASN A 151 -14.82 -11.40 9.39
N VAL A 152 -14.64 -12.69 9.18
CA VAL A 152 -15.14 -13.77 10.05
C VAL A 152 -13.97 -14.68 10.34
N TYR A 153 -13.89 -15.22 11.56
CA TYR A 153 -12.91 -16.25 11.89
C TYR A 153 -13.61 -17.44 12.53
N LYS A 154 -13.10 -18.63 12.25
CA LYS A 154 -13.52 -19.89 12.83
C LYS A 154 -12.28 -20.66 13.25
N ILE A 155 -12.26 -21.13 14.50
CA ILE A 155 -11.17 -21.98 14.99
C ILE A 155 -11.43 -23.38 14.42
N THR A 156 -10.51 -23.87 13.59
CA THR A 156 -10.59 -25.19 12.99
C THR A 156 -9.18 -25.75 12.70
N PRO A 157 -8.92 -27.02 13.09
CA PRO A 157 -7.65 -27.67 12.81
C PRO A 157 -7.45 -28.05 11.34
N SER A 158 -8.51 -28.06 10.52
CA SER A 158 -8.45 -28.53 9.13
C SER A 158 -9.49 -27.84 8.27
N VAL A 159 -9.13 -27.35 7.09
CA VAL A 159 -10.09 -26.68 6.20
C VAL A 159 -10.95 -27.71 5.46
N LYS A 160 -12.23 -27.81 5.84
CA LYS A 160 -13.27 -28.56 5.11
C LYS A 160 -14.18 -27.60 4.35
N GLU A 161 -14.77 -28.07 3.25
CA GLU A 161 -15.70 -27.26 2.46
C GLU A 161 -16.86 -26.73 3.31
N THR A 162 -17.48 -27.58 4.13
CA THR A 162 -18.56 -27.18 5.05
C THR A 162 -18.15 -26.05 5.99
N GLU A 163 -16.89 -26.01 6.44
CA GLU A 163 -16.41 -24.94 7.32
C GLU A 163 -16.20 -23.64 6.56
N ILE A 164 -15.78 -23.71 5.30
CA ILE A 164 -15.73 -22.53 4.42
C ILE A 164 -17.14 -22.02 4.14
N GLU A 165 -18.11 -22.91 3.92
CA GLU A 165 -19.51 -22.55 3.69
C GLU A 165 -20.10 -21.82 4.91
N ASP A 166 -19.89 -22.33 6.12
CA ASP A 166 -20.31 -21.68 7.36
C ASP A 166 -19.70 -20.27 7.49
N VAL A 167 -18.38 -20.15 7.24
CA VAL A 167 -17.67 -18.87 7.30
C VAL A 167 -18.22 -17.92 6.24
N GLU A 168 -18.50 -18.39 5.03
CA GLU A 168 -19.05 -17.60 3.93
C GLU A 168 -20.47 -17.11 4.20
N GLU A 169 -21.33 -17.92 4.81
CA GLU A 169 -22.69 -17.53 5.18
C GLU A 169 -22.66 -16.36 6.18
N GLU A 170 -21.85 -16.49 7.23
CA GLU A 170 -21.65 -15.40 8.20
C GLU A 170 -21.04 -14.16 7.55
N LEU A 171 -20.09 -14.35 6.62
CA LEU A 171 -19.43 -13.26 5.89
C LEU A 171 -20.43 -12.49 5.01
N CYS A 172 -21.38 -13.19 4.38
CA CYS A 172 -22.46 -12.59 3.60
C CYS A 172 -23.36 -11.70 4.47
N LEU A 173 -23.75 -12.18 5.66
CA LEU A 173 -24.57 -11.40 6.58
C LEU A 173 -23.83 -10.14 7.08
N LYS A 174 -22.53 -10.27 7.39
CA LYS A 174 -21.72 -9.16 7.86
C LYS A 174 -21.45 -8.12 6.78
N ILE A 175 -21.18 -8.53 5.53
CA ILE A 175 -20.93 -7.57 4.46
C ILE A 175 -22.22 -6.81 4.11
N GLU A 176 -23.38 -7.45 4.09
CA GLU A 176 -24.66 -6.77 3.84
C GLU A 176 -25.02 -5.79 4.94
N SER A 177 -24.73 -6.15 6.20
CA SER A 177 -24.89 -5.24 7.34
C SER A 177 -23.94 -4.04 7.23
N LEU A 178 -22.69 -4.26 6.81
CA LEU A 178 -21.71 -3.20 6.57
C LEU A 178 -22.17 -2.28 5.43
N ARG A 179 -22.70 -2.82 4.33
CA ARG A 179 -23.25 -2.03 3.22
C ARG A 179 -24.44 -1.20 3.66
N SER A 180 -25.36 -1.80 4.39
CA SER A 180 -26.54 -1.11 4.92
C SER A 180 -26.15 0.03 5.87
N ALA A 181 -25.19 -0.22 6.76
CA ALA A 181 -24.60 0.79 7.63
C ALA A 181 -23.90 1.90 6.82
N PHE A 182 -23.21 1.55 5.74
CA PHE A 182 -22.54 2.52 4.88
C PHE A 182 -23.57 3.39 4.14
N HIS A 183 -24.53 2.80 3.43
CA HIS A 183 -25.51 3.54 2.63
C HIS A 183 -26.49 4.38 3.47
N SER A 184 -26.82 3.94 4.69
CA SER A 184 -27.66 4.74 5.59
C SER A 184 -27.01 6.07 6.00
N ASN A 185 -25.69 6.08 6.14
CA ASN A 185 -24.90 7.26 6.51
C ASN A 185 -24.35 8.04 5.29
N PHE A 186 -24.01 7.34 4.21
CA PHE A 186 -23.38 7.88 3.00
C PHE A 186 -24.26 7.71 1.77
N ARG A 187 -25.49 8.25 1.79
CA ARG A 187 -26.49 8.08 0.71
C ARG A 187 -26.01 8.50 -0.69
N SER A 188 -25.06 9.44 -0.77
CA SER A 188 -24.51 9.93 -2.05
C SER A 188 -23.26 9.16 -2.52
N HIS A 189 -22.92 8.03 -1.89
CA HIS A 189 -21.70 7.26 -2.15
C HIS A 189 -22.05 5.80 -2.48
N GLU A 190 -21.32 5.21 -3.43
CA GLU A 190 -21.41 3.76 -3.72
C GLU A 190 -20.08 3.07 -3.46
N ILE A 191 -20.22 1.88 -2.90
CA ILE A 191 -19.15 0.92 -2.68
C ILE A 191 -19.39 -0.30 -3.58
N GLU A 192 -18.33 -0.80 -4.19
CA GLU A 192 -18.34 -1.95 -5.09
C GLU A 192 -17.66 -3.15 -4.45
N ASP A 193 -18.25 -4.33 -4.63
CA ASP A 193 -17.64 -5.59 -4.18
C ASP A 193 -16.39 -5.91 -4.97
N LEU A 194 -15.31 -6.20 -4.25
CA LEU A 194 -14.07 -6.60 -4.87
C LEU A 194 -14.11 -8.08 -5.23
N LYS A 195 -13.86 -8.39 -6.51
CA LYS A 195 -13.70 -9.75 -7.02
C LYS A 195 -12.36 -9.96 -7.70
N SER A 196 -11.97 -11.22 -7.86
CA SER A 196 -10.83 -11.61 -8.71
C SER A 196 -9.55 -10.80 -8.39
N ARG A 197 -9.01 -10.04 -9.35
CA ARG A 197 -7.80 -9.23 -9.17
C ARG A 197 -8.03 -7.98 -8.32
N ALA A 198 -9.25 -7.44 -8.31
CA ALA A 198 -9.61 -6.31 -7.48
C ALA A 198 -9.63 -6.73 -6.00
N LEU A 199 -10.09 -7.94 -5.68
CA LEU A 199 -10.04 -8.52 -4.33
C LEU A 199 -8.60 -8.69 -3.84
N LEU A 200 -7.73 -9.27 -4.67
CA LEU A 200 -6.30 -9.40 -4.34
C LEU A 200 -5.64 -8.03 -4.14
N SER A 201 -6.06 -7.04 -4.94
CA SER A 201 -5.59 -5.66 -4.78
C SER A 201 -6.09 -5.04 -3.49
N GLY A 202 -7.35 -5.26 -3.12
CA GLY A 202 -7.92 -4.80 -1.86
C GLY A 202 -7.16 -5.37 -0.67
N TYR A 203 -6.89 -6.67 -0.69
CA TYR A 203 -6.15 -7.34 0.37
C TYR A 203 -4.71 -6.82 0.48
N SER A 204 -4.00 -6.75 -0.66
CA SER A 204 -2.65 -6.19 -0.72
C SER A 204 -2.60 -4.74 -0.26
N PHE A 205 -3.58 -3.93 -0.65
CA PHE A 205 -3.73 -2.55 -0.20
C PHE A 205 -3.97 -2.45 1.31
N SER A 206 -4.80 -3.34 1.87
CA SER A 206 -5.07 -3.40 3.31
C SER A 206 -3.83 -3.77 4.11
N ILE A 207 -2.98 -4.68 3.62
CA ILE A 207 -1.77 -5.10 4.33
C ILE A 207 -0.62 -4.13 4.13
N LEU A 208 -0.30 -3.83 2.87
CA LEU A 208 0.87 -3.05 2.52
C LEU A 208 0.67 -1.55 2.72
N LYS A 209 -0.58 -1.09 2.91
CA LYS A 209 -0.94 0.33 3.01
C LYS A 209 -0.30 1.17 1.89
N ASN A 210 -0.23 0.59 0.70
CA ASN A 210 0.34 1.18 -0.51
C ASN A 210 -0.53 0.75 -1.68
N ASN A 211 -0.62 1.54 -2.75
CA ASN A 211 -1.33 1.20 -3.98
C ASN A 211 -0.36 0.82 -5.11
N LEU A 212 0.96 0.89 -4.93
CA LEU A 212 1.97 0.60 -5.95
C LEU A 212 2.46 -0.85 -5.89
N PHE A 213 1.55 -1.81 -5.90
CA PHE A 213 1.89 -3.25 -5.87
C PHE A 213 1.59 -3.95 -7.21
N TRP A 214 0.95 -3.27 -8.16
CA TRP A 214 0.94 -3.66 -9.56
C TRP A 214 1.60 -2.61 -10.41
N LEU A 215 1.95 -3.06 -11.60
CA LEU A 215 2.27 -2.26 -12.76
C LEU A 215 1.36 -1.02 -12.90
N ASN A 216 0.04 -1.22 -12.91
CA ASN A 216 -0.97 -0.15 -12.99
C ASN A 216 -1.31 0.56 -11.67
N GLY A 217 -0.48 0.42 -10.64
CA GLY A 217 -0.84 0.81 -9.29
C GLY A 217 -1.72 -0.28 -8.67
N SER A 218 -3.00 0.02 -8.43
CA SER A 218 -3.96 -0.94 -7.89
C SER A 218 -5.13 -1.15 -8.87
N HIS A 219 -5.81 -2.29 -8.77
CA HIS A 219 -7.11 -2.48 -9.44
C HIS A 219 -8.28 -1.91 -8.62
N LEU A 220 -8.01 -0.97 -7.72
CA LEU A 220 -9.02 -0.33 -6.88
C LEU A 220 -9.47 0.97 -7.53
N ASN A 221 -10.76 1.25 -7.43
CA ASN A 221 -11.30 2.55 -7.77
C ASN A 221 -10.69 3.60 -6.84
N TYR A 222 -10.44 4.78 -7.42
CA TYR A 222 -9.97 5.95 -6.71
C TYR A 222 -10.80 7.15 -7.10
N LEU A 223 -10.87 8.12 -6.19
CA LEU A 223 -11.57 9.37 -6.40
C LEU A 223 -10.58 10.53 -6.33
N MET A 224 -10.79 11.53 -7.20
CA MET A 224 -10.15 12.83 -7.10
C MET A 224 -11.06 13.74 -6.28
N LEU A 225 -10.68 13.98 -5.02
CA LEU A 225 -11.46 14.76 -4.07
C LEU A 225 -10.70 16.01 -3.67
N GLN A 226 -11.41 17.12 -3.48
CA GLN A 226 -10.84 18.30 -2.86
C GLN A 226 -10.54 18.01 -1.38
N GLY A 227 -9.46 18.58 -0.81
CA GLY A 227 -9.07 18.33 0.59
C GLY A 227 -10.20 18.57 1.61
N THR A 228 -11.05 19.56 1.38
CA THR A 228 -12.23 19.83 2.22
C THR A 228 -13.30 18.74 2.15
N THR A 229 -13.45 18.12 0.98
CA THR A 229 -14.33 16.97 0.75
C THR A 229 -13.75 15.70 1.35
N LEU A 230 -12.43 15.62 1.47
CA LEU A 230 -11.73 14.48 2.03
C LEU A 230 -11.82 14.41 3.56
N SER A 231 -11.97 15.56 4.22
CA SER A 231 -12.01 15.69 5.68
C SER A 231 -12.85 14.62 6.39
N PRO A 232 -14.10 14.29 5.96
CA PRO A 232 -14.92 13.29 6.63
C PRO A 232 -14.29 11.90 6.65
N PHE A 233 -13.58 11.51 5.58
CA PHE A 233 -12.92 10.20 5.49
C PHE A 233 -11.67 10.10 6.38
N THR A 234 -11.05 11.25 6.68
CA THR A 234 -9.81 11.31 7.48
C THR A 234 -10.04 11.47 8.98
N THR A 235 -11.25 11.84 9.41
CA THR A 235 -11.55 11.99 10.84
C THR A 235 -11.81 10.62 11.48
N ILE A 236 -11.06 10.30 12.54
CA ILE A 236 -11.34 9.14 13.39
C ILE A 236 -12.55 9.49 14.27
N GLY A 237 -13.63 8.70 14.22
CA GLY A 237 -14.80 8.91 15.06
C GLY A 237 -14.47 8.84 16.55
N GLU A 238 -15.12 9.70 17.35
CA GLU A 238 -14.87 9.79 18.81
C GLU A 238 -15.04 8.45 19.53
N ILE A 239 -15.94 7.58 19.07
CA ILE A 239 -16.12 6.24 19.66
C ILE A 239 -14.89 5.35 19.52
N LEU A 240 -14.19 5.44 18.37
CA LEU A 240 -12.93 4.72 18.15
C LEU A 240 -11.80 5.37 18.96
N LYS A 241 -11.82 6.70 19.09
CA LYS A 241 -10.88 7.40 19.97
C LYS A 241 -11.04 6.93 21.41
N LYS A 242 -12.26 6.73 21.94
CA LYS A 242 -12.45 6.22 23.31
C LYS A 242 -11.72 4.90 23.55
N GLY A 243 -11.75 3.97 22.59
CA GLY A 243 -11.00 2.71 22.67
C GLY A 243 -9.48 2.85 22.50
N LEU A 244 -9.03 3.86 21.75
CA LEU A 244 -7.60 4.20 21.60
C LEU A 244 -7.05 5.02 22.79
N THR A 245 -7.89 5.82 23.45
CA THR A 245 -7.54 6.69 24.57
C THR A 245 -7.72 6.00 25.92
N THR A 246 -8.39 4.85 25.99
CA THR A 246 -8.15 3.86 27.03
C THR A 246 -6.73 3.32 26.87
N LYS A 247 -5.74 4.17 27.14
CA LYS A 247 -4.42 3.77 27.58
C LYS A 247 -4.66 3.07 28.90
N ILE A 248 -4.87 1.77 28.87
CA ILE A 248 -4.51 0.96 30.03
C ILE A 248 -3.03 1.31 30.23
N ALA A 249 -2.70 1.93 31.36
CA ALA A 249 -1.32 2.05 31.79
C ALA A 249 -0.84 0.63 32.04
N ALA A 250 -0.45 -0.05 30.97
CA ALA A 250 0.31 -1.27 31.08
C ALA A 250 1.69 -0.82 31.55
N GLU A 251 2.04 -1.19 32.77
CA GLU A 251 3.41 -1.16 33.29
C GLU A 251 4.27 -2.05 32.37
N PHE A 252 4.70 -1.50 31.24
CA PHE A 252 5.70 -2.13 30.40
C PHE A 252 7.04 -1.75 30.99
N ASN A 253 7.58 -2.63 31.82
CA ASN A 253 9.00 -2.57 32.18
C ASN A 253 9.81 -2.65 30.89
N THR A 254 10.45 -1.54 30.54
CA THR A 254 11.37 -1.50 29.41
C THR A 254 12.50 -2.50 29.65
N PRO A 255 12.83 -3.38 28.69
CA PRO A 255 14.00 -4.24 28.85
C PRO A 255 15.25 -3.38 29.05
N LEU A 256 15.96 -3.56 30.16
CA LEU A 256 17.17 -2.80 30.51
C LEU A 256 18.32 -3.02 29.50
N TYR A 257 18.24 -4.10 28.71
CA TYR A 257 19.23 -4.42 27.68
C TYR A 257 18.57 -5.00 26.44
N LEU A 258 18.85 -4.40 25.29
CA LEU A 258 18.47 -4.90 23.96
C LEU A 258 19.74 -5.16 23.15
N LYS A 259 19.88 -6.39 22.63
CA LYS A 259 21.00 -6.76 21.78
C LYS A 259 20.81 -6.14 20.39
N ASN A 260 21.55 -5.08 20.11
CA ASN A 260 21.45 -4.32 18.86
C ASN A 260 22.75 -4.43 18.06
N PHE A 261 22.65 -4.78 16.78
CA PHE A 261 23.75 -4.66 15.81
C PHE A 261 23.82 -3.24 15.24
N ILE A 262 22.65 -2.65 14.94
CA ILE A 262 22.49 -1.21 14.67
C ILE A 262 21.44 -0.63 15.60
N SER A 263 21.53 0.66 15.91
CA SER A 263 20.53 1.37 16.71
C SER A 263 19.71 2.33 15.86
N ILE A 264 18.39 2.15 15.84
CA ILE A 264 17.47 2.98 15.05
C ILE A 264 16.73 4.02 15.90
N GLY A 265 16.77 3.88 17.23
CA GLY A 265 16.05 4.76 18.14
C GLY A 265 16.33 4.42 19.60
N HIS A 266 15.41 4.84 20.48
CA HIS A 266 15.43 4.47 21.90
C HIS A 266 14.02 4.03 22.31
N THR A 267 13.94 3.16 23.29
CA THR A 267 12.71 2.96 24.06
C THR A 267 12.38 4.23 24.84
N ILE A 268 11.10 4.41 25.16
CA ILE A 268 10.62 5.53 25.97
C ILE A 268 10.06 4.95 27.26
N ASN A 269 10.62 5.37 28.39
CA ASN A 269 10.06 5.07 29.69
C ASN A 269 8.70 5.77 29.81
N THR A 270 7.63 5.03 30.02
CA THR A 270 6.28 5.59 30.03
C THR A 270 5.91 6.34 31.30
N GLU A 271 6.69 6.17 32.38
CA GLU A 271 6.49 6.87 33.66
C GLU A 271 7.12 8.27 33.62
N VAL A 272 8.35 8.36 33.13
CA VAL A 272 9.12 9.61 33.09
C VAL A 272 9.03 10.31 31.73
N LEU A 273 8.53 9.61 30.69
CA LEU A 273 8.49 10.07 29.30
C LEU A 273 9.87 10.40 28.69
N GLU A 274 10.91 9.75 29.21
CA GLU A 274 12.29 9.94 28.77
C GLU A 274 12.83 8.74 27.97
N LYS A 275 13.87 8.98 27.18
CA LYS A 275 14.55 7.92 26.42
C LYS A 275 15.37 7.06 27.38
N GLU A 276 15.26 5.75 27.25
CA GLU A 276 15.89 4.83 28.21
C GLU A 276 16.99 4.00 27.56
N VAL A 277 16.63 2.99 26.76
CA VAL A 277 17.57 2.03 26.17
C VAL A 277 17.57 2.17 24.65
N PRO A 278 18.73 2.15 23.96
CA PRO A 278 18.74 2.12 22.51
C PRO A 278 17.96 0.92 21.98
N VAL A 279 17.14 1.14 20.95
CA VAL A 279 16.41 0.09 20.24
C VAL A 279 16.91 -0.02 18.82
N GLY A 280 17.05 -1.25 18.37
CA GLY A 280 17.79 -1.59 17.17
C GLY A 280 17.35 -2.92 16.61
N PHE A 281 18.14 -3.38 15.64
CA PHE A 281 17.98 -4.72 15.08
C PHE A 281 19.27 -5.49 15.26
N THR A 282 19.15 -6.79 15.49
CA THR A 282 20.26 -7.72 15.31
C THR A 282 20.57 -7.88 13.82
N TYR A 283 21.78 -8.36 13.51
CA TYR A 283 22.19 -8.59 12.11
C TYR A 283 21.26 -9.59 11.39
N GLU A 284 20.81 -10.64 12.09
CA GLU A 284 19.89 -11.63 11.50
C GLU A 284 18.49 -11.07 11.25
N GLN A 285 17.99 -10.20 12.13
CA GLN A 285 16.72 -9.50 11.89
C GLN A 285 16.79 -8.59 10.66
N LEU A 286 17.93 -7.93 10.42
CA LEU A 286 18.10 -7.05 9.26
C LEU A 286 18.03 -7.79 7.93
N LYS A 287 18.49 -9.05 7.87
CA LYS A 287 18.43 -9.86 6.65
C LYS A 287 17.00 -10.19 6.22
N ASN A 288 16.05 -10.18 7.16
CA ASN A 288 14.67 -10.61 6.96
C ASN A 288 13.66 -9.51 7.36
N LEU A 289 14.07 -8.24 7.32
CA LEU A 289 13.24 -7.14 7.80
C LEU A 289 12.18 -6.73 6.78
N LEU A 290 10.91 -6.73 7.19
CA LEU A 290 9.79 -6.20 6.43
C LEU A 290 9.13 -5.02 7.17
N ILE A 291 9.04 -3.86 6.52
CA ILE A 291 8.44 -2.63 7.10
C ILE A 291 7.05 -2.40 6.51
N VAL A 292 6.00 -2.79 7.25
CA VAL A 292 4.61 -2.84 6.72
C VAL A 292 3.70 -1.67 7.15
N ASN A 293 4.04 -0.94 8.21
CA ASN A 293 3.15 0.06 8.82
C ASN A 293 3.68 1.51 8.74
N GLY A 294 2.78 2.49 8.89
CA GLY A 294 3.08 3.92 8.89
C GLY A 294 2.90 4.61 7.53
N ALA A 295 2.99 5.94 7.52
CA ALA A 295 2.97 6.71 6.28
C ALA A 295 4.17 6.33 5.39
N MET A 296 4.01 6.39 4.07
CA MET A 296 5.08 6.07 3.11
C MET A 296 6.38 6.82 3.43
N ILE A 297 6.29 8.11 3.73
CA ILE A 297 7.43 8.95 4.13
C ILE A 297 8.12 8.43 5.39
N ASN A 298 7.37 7.97 6.39
CA ASN A 298 7.94 7.46 7.64
C ASN A 298 8.67 6.13 7.41
N ARG A 299 8.12 5.27 6.56
CA ARG A 299 8.76 4.00 6.17
C ARG A 299 10.08 4.26 5.44
N GLU A 300 10.08 5.18 4.47
CA GLU A 300 11.31 5.58 3.78
C GLU A 300 12.34 6.16 4.75
N LEU A 301 11.94 7.06 5.66
CA LEU A 301 12.86 7.65 6.63
C LEU A 301 13.46 6.60 7.59
N ILE A 302 12.67 5.63 8.03
CA ILE A 302 13.16 4.50 8.85
C ILE A 302 14.14 3.64 8.03
N SER A 303 13.82 3.33 6.77
CA SER A 303 14.72 2.58 5.89
C SER A 303 16.04 3.34 5.65
N MET A 304 15.98 4.65 5.41
CA MET A 304 17.15 5.51 5.29
C MET A 304 17.96 5.53 6.59
N LYS A 305 17.29 5.58 7.76
CA LYS A 305 17.96 5.51 9.06
C LYS A 305 18.68 4.18 9.25
N ILE A 306 18.05 3.06 8.91
CA ILE A 306 18.68 1.73 8.95
C ILE A 306 19.93 1.71 8.08
N VAL A 307 19.82 2.14 6.81
CA VAL A 307 20.96 2.21 5.87
C VAL A 307 22.06 3.14 6.38
N THR A 308 21.70 4.29 6.96
CA THR A 308 22.66 5.23 7.55
C THR A 308 23.49 4.56 8.64
N GLU A 309 22.87 3.75 9.50
CA GLU A 309 23.59 3.00 10.52
C GLU A 309 24.40 1.85 9.93
N LEU A 310 23.91 1.18 8.88
CA LEU A 310 24.67 0.16 8.15
C LEU A 310 25.97 0.72 7.52
N ILE A 311 25.90 1.93 6.95
CA ILE A 311 27.07 2.63 6.41
C ILE A 311 28.12 2.87 7.51
N LYS A 312 27.68 3.31 8.70
CA LYS A 312 28.58 3.57 9.85
C LYS A 312 29.30 2.30 10.33
N VAL A 313 28.62 1.15 10.28
CA VAL A 313 29.21 -0.15 10.66
C VAL A 313 29.87 -0.87 9.48
N GLY A 314 30.04 -0.20 8.32
CA GLY A 314 30.75 -0.73 7.16
C GLY A 314 30.05 -1.91 6.48
N LYS A 315 28.72 -1.97 6.54
CA LYS A 315 27.94 -3.01 5.85
C LYS A 315 27.37 -2.50 4.53
N PRO A 316 27.68 -3.14 3.39
CA PRO A 316 27.17 -2.72 2.10
C PRO A 316 25.66 -2.93 2.01
N SER A 317 24.99 -2.06 1.26
CA SER A 317 23.56 -2.14 0.98
C SER A 317 23.33 -1.72 -0.46
N LEU A 318 22.46 -2.46 -1.17
CA LEU A 318 21.99 -2.07 -2.50
C LEU A 318 20.58 -1.51 -2.36
N ILE A 319 20.36 -0.33 -2.94
CA ILE A 319 19.11 0.41 -2.81
C ILE A 319 18.60 0.70 -4.21
N PHE A 320 17.35 0.31 -4.47
CA PHE A 320 16.63 0.67 -5.68
C PHE A 320 15.76 1.89 -5.39
N ASP A 321 16.25 3.06 -5.79
CA ASP A 321 15.58 4.34 -5.57
C ASP A 321 14.66 4.70 -6.75
N TYR A 322 13.38 4.36 -6.65
CA TYR A 322 12.39 4.60 -7.70
C TYR A 322 11.83 6.02 -7.73
N ASN A 323 11.94 6.77 -6.64
CA ASN A 323 11.34 8.12 -6.52
C ASN A 323 12.39 9.23 -6.35
N GLY A 324 13.68 8.89 -6.31
CA GLY A 324 14.78 9.82 -6.13
C GLY A 324 14.95 10.31 -4.70
N SER A 325 14.19 9.78 -3.73
CA SER A 325 14.16 10.31 -2.36
C SER A 325 15.44 9.99 -1.57
N TRP A 326 16.19 8.96 -1.98
CA TRP A 326 17.40 8.48 -1.31
C TRP A 326 18.65 9.30 -1.64
N SER A 327 18.60 10.14 -2.68
CA SER A 327 19.64 11.13 -2.97
C SER A 327 19.96 12.04 -1.77
N LYS A 328 19.00 12.24 -0.86
CA LYS A 328 19.18 12.99 0.40
C LYS A 328 20.27 12.40 1.32
N LEU A 329 20.56 11.10 1.22
CA LEU A 329 21.66 10.49 1.99
C LEU A 329 23.04 11.01 1.53
N LEU A 330 23.19 11.38 0.27
CA LEU A 330 24.42 11.98 -0.24
C LEU A 330 24.72 13.30 0.48
N ASP A 331 23.70 14.13 0.62
CA ASP A 331 23.80 15.39 1.36
C ASP A 331 24.03 15.15 2.86
N TYR A 332 23.35 14.15 3.44
CA TYR A 332 23.50 13.80 4.87
C TYR A 332 24.95 13.42 5.23
N PHE A 333 25.63 12.69 4.34
CA PHE A 333 27.01 12.27 4.55
C PHE A 333 28.04 13.23 3.94
N LYS A 334 27.62 14.33 3.31
CA LYS A 334 28.51 15.29 2.67
C LYS A 334 29.53 15.85 3.66
N GLY A 335 30.81 15.78 3.28
CA GLY A 335 31.92 16.23 4.13
C GLY A 335 32.29 15.27 5.27
N THR A 336 31.64 14.11 5.37
CA THR A 336 32.04 13.04 6.29
C THR A 336 32.91 12.00 5.56
N ASP A 337 33.68 11.21 6.32
CA ASP A 337 34.46 10.10 5.77
C ASP A 337 33.61 9.01 5.11
N PHE A 338 32.30 8.99 5.37
CA PHE A 338 31.36 8.04 4.79
C PHE A 338 30.87 8.46 3.40
N ALA A 339 31.05 9.72 2.99
CA ALA A 339 30.60 10.21 1.68
C ALA A 339 31.16 9.35 0.53
N LYS A 340 32.44 8.99 0.63
CA LYS A 340 33.15 8.18 -0.37
C LYS A 340 32.64 6.74 -0.47
N ASN A 341 31.88 6.28 0.53
CA ASN A 341 31.34 4.92 0.57
C ASN A 341 29.99 4.82 -0.14
N ILE A 342 29.42 5.92 -0.60
CA ILE A 342 28.13 5.95 -1.28
C ILE A 342 28.35 6.09 -2.78
N LEU A 343 28.00 5.04 -3.51
CA LEU A 343 27.94 5.06 -4.96
C LEU A 343 26.51 5.36 -5.38
N TYR A 344 26.33 6.45 -6.11
CA TYR A 344 25.04 6.84 -6.65
C TYR A 344 25.08 6.76 -8.16
N PHE A 345 24.27 5.86 -8.70
CA PHE A 345 24.16 5.67 -10.13
C PHE A 345 22.72 5.96 -10.57
N LYS A 346 22.57 6.86 -11.55
CA LYS A 346 21.28 7.17 -12.14
C LYS A 346 21.17 6.47 -13.50
N LEU A 347 20.21 5.55 -13.60
CA LEU A 347 19.90 4.82 -14.81
C LEU A 347 19.67 5.79 -15.99
N GLY A 348 20.32 5.53 -17.13
CA GLY A 348 20.23 6.37 -18.33
C GLY A 348 21.14 7.60 -18.33
N SER A 349 21.96 7.79 -17.29
CA SER A 349 22.97 8.87 -17.25
C SER A 349 24.35 8.39 -16.79
N ALA A 350 24.41 7.59 -15.72
CA ALA A 350 25.66 7.08 -15.17
C ALA A 350 26.02 5.70 -15.75
N PHE A 351 25.01 4.92 -16.15
CA PHE A 351 25.16 3.67 -16.89
C PHE A 351 23.92 3.50 -17.77
N THR A 352 24.14 3.01 -18.99
CA THR A 352 23.11 2.46 -19.87
C THR A 352 23.00 0.98 -19.57
N ILE A 353 21.78 0.44 -19.57
CA ILE A 353 21.59 -1.00 -19.63
C ILE A 353 21.15 -1.25 -21.07
N ASP A 354 21.92 -2.02 -21.83
CA ASP A 354 21.44 -2.49 -23.12
C ASP A 354 20.39 -3.58 -22.86
N PRO A 355 19.12 -3.37 -23.21
CA PRO A 355 18.09 -4.39 -23.00
C PRO A 355 18.30 -5.65 -23.85
N LEU A 356 19.27 -5.64 -24.78
CA LEU A 356 19.54 -6.69 -25.74
C LEU A 356 20.81 -7.48 -25.44
N VAL A 357 21.77 -6.87 -24.73
CA VAL A 357 23.07 -7.48 -24.48
C VAL A 357 23.47 -7.27 -23.03
N SER A 358 23.84 -8.35 -22.36
CA SER A 358 24.48 -8.23 -21.07
C SER A 358 25.87 -7.64 -21.31
N ASP A 359 26.17 -6.45 -20.75
CA ASP A 359 27.47 -5.79 -20.87
C ASP A 359 28.65 -6.60 -20.25
N ILE A 360 28.45 -7.89 -20.00
CA ILE A 360 29.43 -8.85 -19.49
C ILE A 360 30.17 -9.46 -20.70
N PRO A 361 31.49 -9.27 -20.81
CA PRO A 361 32.27 -9.85 -21.90
C PRO A 361 32.16 -11.38 -21.93
N TYR A 362 31.81 -11.94 -23.11
CA TYR A 362 31.68 -13.38 -23.36
C TYR A 362 30.56 -14.09 -22.58
N ASP A 363 29.46 -13.40 -22.28
CA ASP A 363 28.30 -14.02 -21.64
C ASP A 363 27.63 -15.06 -22.55
N LEU A 364 27.95 -16.34 -22.33
CA LEU A 364 27.33 -17.48 -23.00
C LEU A 364 25.84 -17.63 -22.65
N ASN A 365 25.34 -16.90 -21.64
CA ASN A 365 23.97 -16.94 -21.15
C ASN A 365 23.19 -15.64 -21.47
N ASN A 366 23.58 -14.88 -22.49
CA ASN A 366 22.81 -13.71 -22.97
C ASN A 366 21.28 -14.00 -23.14
N PRO A 367 20.83 -15.20 -23.56
CA PRO A 367 19.41 -15.54 -23.57
C PRO A 367 18.70 -15.44 -22.20
N GLU A 368 19.36 -15.82 -21.11
CA GLU A 368 18.80 -15.71 -19.74
C GLU A 368 18.79 -14.27 -19.26
N TYR A 369 19.82 -13.48 -19.62
CA TYR A 369 19.85 -12.04 -19.39
C TYR A 369 18.69 -11.34 -20.10
N LEU A 370 18.45 -11.69 -21.36
CA LEU A 370 17.32 -11.22 -22.13
C LEU A 370 15.99 -11.59 -21.45
N GLU A 371 15.79 -12.84 -21.02
CA GLU A 371 14.61 -13.25 -20.23
C GLU A 371 14.42 -12.43 -18.95
N TYR A 372 15.50 -12.19 -18.21
CA TYR A 372 15.47 -11.35 -17.03
C TYR A 372 15.11 -9.90 -17.36
N MET A 373 15.71 -9.32 -18.40
CA MET A 373 15.40 -7.98 -18.88
C MET A 373 13.96 -7.90 -19.40
N TYR A 374 13.44 -8.96 -20.03
CA TYR A 374 12.03 -9.06 -20.46
C TYR A 374 11.08 -9.09 -19.27
N ASP A 375 11.40 -9.83 -18.22
CA ASP A 375 10.59 -9.85 -17.01
C ASP A 375 10.68 -8.52 -16.28
N ALA A 376 11.87 -7.89 -16.19
CA ALA A 376 12.06 -6.57 -15.61
C ALA A 376 11.33 -5.47 -16.39
N TYR A 377 11.42 -5.45 -17.72
CA TYR A 377 10.66 -4.54 -18.60
C TYR A 377 9.16 -4.84 -18.53
N GLY A 378 8.77 -6.11 -18.53
CA GLY A 378 7.39 -6.55 -18.37
C GLY A 378 6.79 -6.12 -17.02
N MET A 379 7.61 -6.14 -15.96
CA MET A 379 7.33 -5.68 -14.60
C MET A 379 7.47 -4.17 -14.41
N SER A 380 8.03 -3.44 -15.38
CA SER A 380 8.17 -1.98 -15.33
C SER A 380 7.17 -1.26 -16.25
N PHE A 381 6.74 -1.88 -17.36
CA PHE A 381 5.96 -1.23 -18.42
C PHE A 381 4.56 -1.82 -18.68
N LYS A 382 3.93 -2.48 -17.69
CA LYS A 382 2.51 -2.88 -17.73
C LYS A 382 2.19 -3.81 -18.91
N LYS A 383 2.59 -5.09 -18.78
CA LYS A 383 2.21 -6.25 -19.62
C LYS A 383 0.91 -6.04 -20.44
N LYS A 384 1.03 -5.59 -21.69
CA LYS A 384 0.07 -5.88 -22.77
C LYS A 384 0.67 -7.06 -23.56
N PRO A 385 0.00 -8.22 -23.65
CA PRO A 385 0.51 -9.38 -24.39
C PRO A 385 0.96 -9.05 -25.82
N HIS A 386 0.25 -8.12 -26.45
CA HIS A 386 0.55 -7.62 -27.79
C HIS A 386 1.90 -6.90 -27.89
N THR A 387 2.30 -6.11 -26.89
CA THR A 387 3.60 -5.40 -26.89
C THR A 387 4.75 -6.39 -26.76
N ILE A 388 4.56 -7.48 -26.00
CA ILE A 388 5.53 -8.56 -25.88
C ILE A 388 5.66 -9.35 -27.19
N GLU A 389 4.54 -9.63 -27.87
CA GLU A 389 4.56 -10.29 -29.18
C GLU A 389 5.17 -9.40 -30.28
N MET A 390 4.85 -8.11 -30.31
CA MET A 390 5.45 -7.17 -31.26
C MET A 390 6.97 -7.11 -31.10
N PHE A 391 7.46 -7.07 -29.86
CA PHE A 391 8.90 -7.00 -29.60
C PHE A 391 9.61 -8.34 -29.90
N ARG A 392 9.00 -9.48 -29.52
CA ARG A 392 9.49 -10.82 -29.94
C ARG A 392 9.53 -10.98 -31.45
N ASN A 393 8.54 -10.46 -32.16
CA ASN A 393 8.48 -10.49 -33.62
C ASN A 393 9.48 -9.51 -34.25
N ALA A 394 9.78 -8.38 -33.60
CA ALA A 394 10.81 -7.44 -34.07
C ALA A 394 12.20 -8.07 -33.99
N ILE A 395 12.51 -8.78 -32.92
CA ILE A 395 13.79 -9.48 -32.75
C ILE A 395 13.89 -10.69 -33.70
N ARG A 396 12.84 -11.50 -33.81
CA ARG A 396 12.81 -12.61 -34.79
C ARG A 396 12.93 -12.17 -36.25
N LYS A 397 12.54 -10.93 -36.56
CA LYS A 397 12.64 -10.34 -37.91
C LYS A 397 13.98 -9.66 -38.18
N ASN A 398 14.81 -9.46 -37.17
CA ASN A 398 16.14 -8.86 -37.30
C ASN A 398 17.18 -9.80 -36.66
N PRO A 399 17.51 -10.93 -37.31
CA PRO A 399 18.45 -11.92 -36.77
C PRO A 399 19.90 -11.41 -36.67
N ASP A 400 20.18 -10.25 -37.25
CA ASP A 400 21.48 -9.57 -37.17
C ASP A 400 21.57 -8.58 -35.98
N MET A 401 20.54 -8.51 -35.14
CA MET A 401 20.67 -7.96 -33.79
C MET A 401 21.43 -9.01 -32.97
N ASP A 402 22.74 -8.79 -32.80
CA ASP A 402 23.71 -9.66 -32.13
C ASP A 402 23.19 -10.29 -30.82
#